data_AF-A0A822VM29-F1
#
_entry.id   AF-A0A822VM29-F1
#
_cell.length_a   1.000
_cell.length_b   1.000
_cell.length_c   1.000
_cell.angle_alpha   90.00
_cell.angle_beta   90.00
_cell.angle_gamma   90.00
#
_symmetry.space_group_name_H-M   'P 1'
#
loop_
_entity.id
_entity.type
_entity.pdbx_description
1 polymer ?
#
loop_
_entity_poly.entity_id
_entity_poly.type
_entity_poly.pdbx_seq_one_letter_code
_entity_poly.pdbx_strand_id
1 'polypeptide(L)'
;MSCWTDTPNSIPQWTMYSDNMTGVCIGISFDKETDVFLTEKFSLSESSEPIDMVNALHPLKSGLLVTNNKYVPSLEQIRYTDDVSLITPRVVSSDDKSTTINLASNGIYKTTDWSFQNEQRFSFQIFPLPIDLVLELMNANKGDLTEIINSFISVKPKEYFDLDLNPTIFSNMTITFGKRCSAEDKLKVSKFLEDNKFHIPLFDSTVNIKP
;
A
#
# COMPACT_ATOMS: atom_id res chain seq x y z
N MET A 1 8.42 3.48 -6.20
CA MET A 1 7.02 3.40 -6.66
C MET A 1 6.66 1.93 -6.75
N SER A 2 5.65 1.49 -6.00
CA SER A 2 5.07 0.16 -6.17
C SER A 2 3.81 0.31 -7.01
N CYS A 3 3.75 -0.38 -8.15
CA CYS A 3 2.68 -0.25 -9.13
C CYS A 3 2.13 -1.64 -9.41
N TRP A 4 1.31 -2.14 -8.47
CA TRP A 4 0.58 -3.39 -8.67
C TRP A 4 -0.44 -3.20 -9.78
N THR A 5 -0.72 -4.27 -10.50
CA THR A 5 -1.77 -4.32 -11.52
C THR A 5 -2.10 -5.79 -11.78
N ASP A 6 -3.34 -6.05 -12.14
CA ASP A 6 -3.80 -7.33 -12.66
C ASP A 6 -3.51 -7.51 -14.17
N THR A 7 -2.97 -6.47 -14.83
CA THR A 7 -2.64 -6.52 -16.25
C THR A 7 -1.41 -7.38 -16.46
N PRO A 8 -1.52 -8.50 -17.20
CA PRO A 8 -0.41 -9.40 -17.40
C PRO A 8 0.64 -8.75 -18.31
N ASN A 9 1.89 -8.79 -17.86
CA ASN A 9 3.11 -8.59 -18.64
C ASN A 9 3.01 -7.54 -19.78
N SER A 10 2.96 -6.27 -19.41
CA SER A 10 2.73 -5.15 -20.33
C SER A 10 4.03 -4.37 -20.64
N ILE A 11 4.14 -3.83 -21.86
CA ILE A 11 5.31 -3.01 -22.26
C ILE A 11 5.54 -1.81 -21.32
N PRO A 12 4.50 -1.03 -20.92
CA PRO A 12 4.72 0.15 -20.10
C PRO A 12 5.35 -0.16 -18.73
N GLN A 13 5.04 -1.32 -18.13
CA GLN A 13 5.67 -1.74 -16.88
C GLN A 13 7.19 -1.84 -17.04
N TRP A 14 7.64 -2.48 -18.11
CA TRP A 14 9.07 -2.64 -18.40
C TRP A 14 9.72 -1.32 -18.81
N THR A 15 9.10 -0.50 -19.65
CA THR A 15 9.73 0.71 -20.16
C THR A 15 9.83 1.84 -19.14
N MET A 16 8.93 1.90 -18.16
CA MET A 16 8.91 2.99 -17.18
C MET A 16 9.61 2.64 -15.86
N TYR A 17 9.53 1.38 -15.43
CA TYR A 17 10.01 0.98 -14.09
C TYR A 17 11.30 0.16 -14.11
N SER A 18 11.80 -0.20 -15.29
CA SER A 18 13.08 -0.90 -15.41
C SER A 18 14.07 -0.10 -16.27
N ASP A 19 15.36 -0.37 -16.06
CA ASP A 19 16.39 0.12 -16.95
C ASP A 19 16.36 -0.68 -18.26
N ASN A 20 15.81 -0.09 -19.31
CA ASN A 20 15.85 -0.66 -20.65
C ASN A 20 15.25 -2.08 -20.77
N MET A 21 14.08 -2.33 -20.16
CA MET A 21 13.38 -3.64 -20.18
C MET A 21 14.17 -4.80 -19.55
N THR A 22 15.06 -4.48 -18.61
CA THR A 22 15.76 -5.44 -17.74
C THR A 22 15.02 -5.57 -16.39
N GLY A 23 15.65 -6.16 -15.37
CA GLY A 23 15.06 -6.32 -14.04
C GLY A 23 13.99 -7.42 -13.94
N VAL A 24 13.23 -7.37 -12.85
CA VAL A 24 12.23 -8.38 -12.51
C VAL A 24 10.87 -7.75 -12.22
N CYS A 25 9.80 -8.45 -12.58
CA CYS A 25 8.44 -8.18 -12.13
C CYS A 25 8.05 -9.28 -11.14
N ILE A 26 7.58 -8.86 -9.97
CA ILE A 26 7.12 -9.74 -8.90
C ILE A 26 5.59 -9.83 -9.00
N GLY A 27 5.08 -11.04 -9.21
CA GLY A 27 3.66 -11.34 -9.13
C GLY A 27 3.33 -12.04 -7.82
N ILE A 28 2.16 -11.73 -7.25
CA ILE A 28 1.61 -12.41 -6.07
C ILE A 28 0.20 -12.90 -6.39
N SER A 29 -0.18 -14.06 -5.86
CA SER A 29 -1.54 -14.59 -5.92
C SER A 29 -2.09 -14.78 -4.51
N PHE A 30 -3.29 -14.30 -4.26
CA PHE A 30 -3.97 -14.38 -2.97
C PHE A 30 -5.49 -14.32 -3.16
N ASP A 31 -6.23 -14.89 -2.21
CA ASP A 31 -7.70 -14.82 -2.21
C ASP A 31 -8.19 -13.70 -1.29
N LYS A 32 -7.44 -13.41 -0.23
CA LYS A 32 -7.74 -12.38 0.77
C LYS A 32 -6.48 -11.62 1.14
N GLU A 33 -6.61 -10.37 1.57
CA GLU A 33 -5.46 -9.56 1.97
C GLU A 33 -4.72 -10.11 3.21
N THR A 34 -5.38 -10.95 4.02
CA THR A 34 -4.77 -11.72 5.11
C THR A 34 -3.78 -12.79 4.62
N ASP A 35 -3.84 -13.18 3.35
CA ASP A 35 -2.84 -14.06 2.75
C ASP A 35 -1.56 -13.30 2.42
N VAL A 36 -1.64 -11.97 2.27
CA VAL A 36 -0.52 -11.09 1.89
C VAL A 36 0.19 -10.55 3.13
N PHE A 37 -0.57 -10.04 4.10
CA PHE A 37 -0.02 -9.42 5.31
C PHE A 37 -0.11 -10.35 6.51
N LEU A 38 0.90 -10.30 7.38
CA LEU A 38 0.87 -11.02 8.64
C LEU A 38 -0.14 -10.35 9.56
N THR A 39 -1.19 -11.10 9.91
CA THR A 39 -2.25 -10.63 10.80
C THR A 39 -2.32 -11.46 12.07
N GLU A 40 -2.89 -10.85 13.10
CA GLU A 40 -3.34 -11.53 14.30
C GLU A 40 -4.82 -11.26 14.52
N LYS A 41 -5.51 -12.22 15.15
CA LYS A 41 -6.91 -12.06 15.53
C LYS A 41 -7.03 -11.27 16.83
N PHE A 42 -7.89 -10.25 16.82
CA PHE A 42 -8.16 -9.41 17.97
C PHE A 42 -9.67 -9.31 18.25
N SER A 43 -10.05 -9.49 19.52
CA SER A 43 -11.42 -9.30 20.00
C SER A 43 -11.48 -8.10 20.92
N LEU A 44 -12.44 -7.20 20.69
CA LEU A 44 -12.67 -6.03 21.54
C LEU A 44 -13.29 -6.40 22.90
N SER A 45 -14.05 -7.50 22.94
CA SER A 45 -14.65 -8.12 24.13
C SER A 45 -14.75 -9.64 23.95
N GLU A 46 -14.95 -10.38 25.04
CA GLU A 46 -15.16 -11.84 25.01
C GLU A 46 -16.33 -12.28 24.12
N SER A 47 -17.32 -11.40 23.93
CA SER A 47 -18.51 -11.63 23.10
C SER A 47 -18.37 -11.15 21.65
N SER A 48 -17.26 -10.49 21.30
CA SER A 48 -17.05 -9.95 19.95
C SER A 48 -16.34 -10.96 19.05
N GLU A 49 -16.83 -11.10 17.82
CA GLU A 49 -16.14 -11.85 16.78
C GLU A 49 -14.73 -11.26 16.57
N PRO A 50 -13.67 -12.09 16.62
CA PRO A 50 -12.32 -11.60 16.39
C PRO A 50 -12.16 -11.06 14.97
N ILE A 51 -11.47 -9.94 14.85
CA ILE A 51 -11.10 -9.33 13.57
C ILE A 51 -9.59 -9.44 13.32
N ASP A 52 -9.21 -9.58 12.06
CA ASP A 52 -7.80 -9.60 11.65
C ASP A 52 -7.21 -8.19 11.69
N MET A 53 -6.01 -8.06 12.26
CA MET A 53 -5.25 -6.82 12.27
C MET A 53 -3.78 -7.08 11.98
N VAL A 54 -3.17 -6.22 11.16
CA VAL A 54 -1.71 -6.17 11.02
C VAL A 54 -1.11 -5.54 12.27
N ASN A 55 -0.04 -6.14 12.81
CA ASN A 55 0.57 -5.71 14.07
C ASN A 55 0.96 -4.22 14.10
N ALA A 56 1.50 -3.70 13.00
CA ALA A 56 1.86 -2.29 12.85
C ALA A 56 0.65 -1.33 12.81
N LEU A 57 -0.55 -1.84 12.53
CA LEU A 57 -1.80 -1.07 12.49
C LEU A 57 -2.68 -1.33 13.72
N HIS A 58 -2.29 -2.25 14.60
CA HIS A 58 -3.02 -2.57 15.80
C HIS A 58 -2.91 -1.42 16.82
N PRO A 59 -4.01 -0.77 17.24
CA PRO A 59 -3.94 0.44 18.08
C PRO A 59 -3.21 0.23 19.41
N LEU A 60 -3.49 -0.88 20.10
CA LEU A 60 -2.86 -1.21 21.39
C LEU A 60 -1.38 -1.62 21.29
N LYS A 61 -0.86 -1.95 20.10
CA LYS A 61 0.54 -2.36 19.90
C LYS A 61 1.37 -1.26 19.25
N SER A 62 0.82 -0.63 18.22
CA SER A 62 1.48 0.44 17.46
C SER A 62 1.40 1.81 18.14
N GLY A 63 0.37 2.02 18.99
CA GLY A 63 0.04 3.33 19.53
C GLY A 63 -0.48 4.32 18.49
N LEU A 64 -0.81 3.87 17.27
CA LEU A 64 -1.30 4.73 16.18
C LEU A 64 -2.81 4.56 15.98
N LEU A 65 -3.45 5.63 15.52
CA LEU A 65 -4.86 5.60 15.15
C LEU A 65 -5.01 5.33 13.64
N VAL A 66 -5.66 4.23 13.28
CA VAL A 66 -6.13 3.95 11.91
C VAL A 66 -7.45 4.69 11.68
N THR A 67 -7.54 5.52 10.64
CA THR A 67 -8.65 6.49 10.47
C THR A 67 -9.74 6.04 9.52
N ASN A 68 -9.47 5.04 8.69
CA ASN A 68 -10.44 4.47 7.75
C ASN A 68 -10.93 3.06 8.16
N ASN A 69 -10.67 2.66 9.42
CA ASN A 69 -10.98 1.34 9.98
C ASN A 69 -10.37 0.15 9.18
N LYS A 70 -9.35 0.38 8.36
CA LYS A 70 -8.64 -0.68 7.62
C LYS A 70 -7.41 -1.14 8.40
N TYR A 71 -7.63 -2.07 9.32
CA TYR A 71 -6.54 -2.69 10.12
C TYR A 71 -5.76 -3.76 9.36
N VAL A 72 -6.26 -4.16 8.18
CA VAL A 72 -5.53 -4.88 7.14
C VAL A 72 -5.60 -4.00 5.88
N PRO A 73 -4.48 -3.71 5.20
CA PRO A 73 -4.50 -2.93 3.97
C PRO A 73 -5.41 -3.60 2.93
N SER A 74 -6.33 -2.85 2.35
CA SER A 74 -7.21 -3.37 1.30
C SER A 74 -6.61 -3.11 -0.08
N LEU A 75 -6.81 -4.03 -1.02
CA LEU A 75 -6.44 -3.78 -2.41
C LEU A 75 -7.45 -2.84 -3.06
N GLU A 76 -7.00 -1.67 -3.50
CA GLU A 76 -7.85 -0.63 -4.10
C GLU A 76 -7.47 -0.43 -5.57
N GLN A 77 -8.48 -0.40 -6.44
CA GLN A 77 -8.33 -0.02 -7.84
C GLN A 77 -8.23 1.51 -7.94
N ILE A 78 -7.18 1.99 -8.61
CA ILE A 78 -7.03 3.42 -8.89
C ILE A 78 -8.06 3.86 -9.91
N ARG A 79 -8.72 4.99 -9.63
CA ARG A 79 -9.70 5.62 -10.51
C ARG A 79 -9.03 6.72 -11.32
N TYR A 80 -9.32 6.76 -12.61
CA TYR A 80 -8.73 7.74 -13.52
C TYR A 80 -9.72 8.85 -13.82
N THR A 81 -9.28 10.10 -13.68
CA THR A 81 -10.10 11.30 -13.89
C THR A 81 -9.20 12.48 -14.21
N ASP A 82 -9.71 13.49 -14.92
CA ASP A 82 -9.01 14.77 -15.14
C ASP A 82 -9.52 15.87 -14.21
N ASP A 83 -10.43 15.55 -13.28
CA ASP A 83 -10.86 16.45 -12.23
C ASP A 83 -9.74 16.66 -11.18
N VAL A 84 -9.10 17.82 -11.25
CA VAL A 84 -8.01 18.24 -10.35
C VAL A 84 -8.43 18.18 -8.87
N SER A 85 -9.71 18.41 -8.55
CA SER A 85 -10.19 18.36 -7.17
C SER A 85 -10.21 16.95 -6.58
N LEU A 86 -10.21 15.91 -7.43
CA LEU A 86 -10.12 14.52 -7.01
C LEU A 86 -8.67 14.02 -7.02
N ILE A 87 -7.86 14.47 -7.99
CA ILE A 87 -6.43 14.10 -8.09
C ILE A 87 -5.61 14.74 -6.96
N THR A 88 -5.90 16.01 -6.66
CA THR A 88 -5.27 16.78 -5.57
C THR A 88 -6.34 17.26 -4.60
N PRO A 89 -6.93 16.35 -3.80
CA PRO A 89 -8.05 16.69 -2.95
C PRO A 89 -7.64 17.62 -1.81
N ARG A 90 -8.50 18.60 -1.53
CA ARG A 90 -8.41 19.38 -0.30
C ARG A 90 -8.83 18.50 0.87
N VAL A 91 -7.87 18.11 1.71
CA VAL A 91 -8.12 17.19 2.84
C VAL A 91 -8.48 17.89 4.14
N VAL A 92 -8.23 19.20 4.27
CA VAL A 92 -8.60 20.01 5.44
C VAL A 92 -9.55 21.13 5.01
N SER A 93 -10.67 21.23 5.70
CA SER A 93 -11.63 22.33 5.58
C SER A 93 -11.96 22.88 6.95
N SER A 94 -12.02 24.21 7.04
CA SER A 94 -12.38 24.92 8.27
C SER A 94 -13.49 25.92 7.95
N ASP A 95 -14.47 26.00 8.84
CA ASP A 95 -15.48 27.06 8.88
C ASP A 95 -15.48 27.74 10.26
N ASP A 96 -16.41 28.66 10.49
CA ASP A 96 -16.50 29.42 11.76
C ASP A 96 -16.80 28.55 12.99
N LYS A 97 -17.16 27.27 12.80
CA LYS A 97 -17.60 26.35 13.86
C LYS A 97 -16.66 25.19 14.10
N SER A 98 -15.95 24.72 13.06
CA SER A 98 -15.14 23.52 13.16
C SER A 98 -14.11 23.39 12.05
N THR A 99 -13.03 22.67 12.36
CA THR A 99 -12.13 22.13 11.34
C THR A 99 -12.33 20.63 11.17
N THR A 100 -12.44 20.19 9.91
CA THR A 100 -12.68 18.79 9.53
C THR A 100 -11.57 18.26 8.63
N ILE A 101 -11.31 16.95 8.71
CA ILE A 101 -10.38 16.23 7.85
C ILE A 101 -11.16 15.22 7.00
N ASN A 102 -11.00 15.26 5.68
CA ASN A 102 -11.57 14.29 4.75
C ASN A 102 -10.47 13.64 3.90
N LEU A 103 -10.23 12.36 4.14
CA LEU A 103 -9.22 11.56 3.43
C LEU A 103 -9.82 10.58 2.42
N ALA A 104 -11.14 10.63 2.17
CA ALA A 104 -11.83 9.62 1.36
C ALA A 104 -11.29 9.53 -0.08
N SER A 105 -10.87 10.65 -0.66
CA SER A 105 -10.32 10.73 -2.02
C SER A 105 -8.80 10.62 -2.06
N ASN A 106 -8.13 10.57 -0.92
CA ASN A 106 -6.67 10.63 -0.87
C ASN A 106 -6.05 9.33 -1.41
N GLY A 107 -5.17 9.46 -2.40
CA GLY A 107 -4.39 8.34 -2.94
C GLY A 107 -5.13 7.36 -3.86
N ILE A 108 -6.41 7.59 -4.19
CA ILE A 108 -7.22 6.70 -5.03
C ILE A 108 -7.49 7.22 -6.45
N TYR A 109 -7.12 8.46 -6.77
CA TYR A 109 -7.29 9.06 -8.09
C TYR A 109 -5.95 9.36 -8.79
N LYS A 110 -5.96 9.32 -10.13
CA LYS A 110 -4.83 9.68 -11.01
C LYS A 110 -5.34 10.28 -12.32
N THR A 111 -4.53 11.06 -13.04
CA THR A 111 -4.93 11.62 -14.35
C THR A 111 -5.20 10.54 -15.38
N THR A 112 -6.08 10.81 -16.34
CA THR A 112 -6.42 9.83 -17.40
C THR A 112 -5.22 9.46 -18.27
N ASP A 113 -4.21 10.33 -18.37
CA ASP A 113 -2.92 10.05 -19.02
C ASP A 113 -2.25 8.78 -18.49
N TRP A 114 -2.48 8.41 -17.23
CA TRP A 114 -1.90 7.24 -16.59
C TRP A 114 -2.83 6.01 -16.59
N SER A 115 -3.99 6.09 -17.24
CA SER A 115 -5.00 5.00 -17.26
C SER A 115 -4.46 3.68 -17.81
N PHE A 116 -3.48 3.73 -18.71
CA PHE A 116 -2.83 2.55 -19.29
C PHE A 116 -2.10 1.67 -18.26
N GLN A 117 -1.82 2.17 -17.05
CA GLN A 117 -1.16 1.39 -16.01
C GLN A 117 -2.07 0.37 -15.34
N ASN A 118 -3.39 0.60 -15.37
CA ASN A 118 -4.38 -0.17 -14.63
C ASN A 118 -3.94 -0.47 -13.19
N GLU A 119 -3.55 0.57 -12.46
CA GLU A 119 -2.83 0.49 -11.19
C GLU A 119 -3.76 0.08 -10.03
N GLN A 120 -3.24 -0.75 -9.14
CA GLN A 120 -3.83 -1.14 -7.87
C GLN A 120 -2.87 -0.79 -6.73
N ARG A 121 -3.42 -0.53 -5.53
CA ARG A 121 -2.63 -0.22 -4.33
C ARG A 121 -3.23 -0.88 -3.10
N PHE A 122 -2.38 -1.45 -2.25
CA PHE A 122 -2.76 -1.72 -0.88
C PHE A 122 -2.88 -0.41 -0.11
N SER A 123 -4.06 -0.12 0.45
CA SER A 123 -4.36 1.16 1.06
C SER A 123 -4.81 1.03 2.51
N PHE A 124 -4.26 1.88 3.37
CA PHE A 124 -4.67 2.12 4.74
C PHE A 124 -4.41 3.60 5.10
N GLN A 125 -5.00 4.10 6.18
CA GLN A 125 -4.84 5.49 6.61
C GLN A 125 -4.59 5.54 8.11
N ILE A 126 -3.57 6.30 8.51
CA ILE A 126 -3.19 6.50 9.91
C ILE A 126 -3.02 7.98 10.22
N PHE A 127 -3.28 8.35 11.46
CA PHE A 127 -2.72 9.59 12.00
C PHE A 127 -1.31 9.32 12.53
N PRO A 128 -0.33 10.17 12.18
CA PRO A 128 1.04 10.02 12.66
C PRO A 128 1.19 10.63 14.07
N LEU A 129 0.23 10.36 14.95
CA LEU A 129 0.19 10.81 16.34
C LEU A 129 -0.12 9.62 17.27
N PRO A 130 0.35 9.66 18.53
CA PRO A 130 -0.07 8.72 19.55
C PRO A 130 -1.59 8.71 19.74
N ILE A 131 -2.19 7.53 19.83
CA ILE A 131 -3.64 7.36 19.92
C ILE A 131 -4.24 7.98 21.18
N ASP A 132 -3.53 7.93 22.31
CA ASP A 132 -3.93 8.56 23.58
C ASP A 132 -4.07 10.07 23.43
N LEU A 133 -3.09 10.73 22.80
CA LEU A 133 -3.15 12.15 22.49
C LEU A 133 -4.33 12.48 21.56
N VAL A 134 -4.53 11.68 20.51
CA VAL A 134 -5.65 11.91 19.59
C VAL A 134 -6.99 11.79 20.33
N LEU A 135 -7.17 10.77 21.16
CA LEU A 135 -8.39 10.56 21.94
C LEU A 135 -8.62 11.68 22.97
N GLU A 136 -7.57 12.17 23.61
CA GLU A 136 -7.64 13.32 24.52
C GLU A 136 -8.16 14.57 23.80
N LEU A 137 -7.54 14.92 22.66
CA LEU A 137 -7.90 16.10 21.87
C LEU A 137 -9.32 15.99 21.29
N MET A 138 -9.74 14.80 20.84
CA MET A 138 -11.10 14.57 20.34
C MET A 138 -12.16 14.76 21.44
N ASN A 139 -11.87 14.33 22.66
CA ASN A 139 -12.78 14.47 23.80
C ASN A 139 -12.88 15.93 24.28
N ALA A 140 -11.77 16.67 24.30
CA ALA A 140 -11.73 18.06 24.75
C ALA A 140 -12.53 19.00 23.83
N ASN A 141 -12.48 18.77 22.51
CA ASN A 141 -12.97 19.72 21.51
C ASN A 141 -14.29 19.32 20.81
N LYS A 142 -15.03 18.34 21.34
CA LYS A 142 -16.35 17.89 20.83
C LYS A 142 -16.41 17.69 19.30
N GLY A 143 -15.32 17.21 18.70
CA GLY A 143 -15.23 16.93 17.26
C GLY A 143 -14.60 18.03 16.40
N ASP A 144 -14.18 19.17 16.95
CA ASP A 144 -13.28 20.09 16.24
C ASP A 144 -11.85 19.53 16.22
N LEU A 145 -11.30 19.35 15.02
CA LEU A 145 -9.98 18.74 14.80
C LEU A 145 -8.84 19.75 14.73
N THR A 146 -9.08 21.03 15.02
CA THR A 146 -8.07 22.10 14.93
C THR A 146 -6.79 21.78 15.71
N GLU A 147 -6.90 21.31 16.96
CA GLU A 147 -5.71 20.98 17.78
C GLU A 147 -4.94 19.75 17.26
N ILE A 148 -5.65 18.76 16.71
CA ILE A 148 -5.04 17.59 16.08
C ILE A 148 -4.23 18.00 14.85
N ILE A 149 -4.78 18.89 14.01
CA ILE A 149 -4.10 19.38 12.81
C ILE A 149 -2.88 20.22 13.18
N ASN A 150 -3.01 21.12 14.16
CA ASN A 150 -1.88 21.91 14.64
C ASN A 150 -0.75 21.02 15.17
N SER A 151 -1.09 19.88 15.77
CA SER A 151 -0.10 18.89 16.23
C SER A 151 0.70 18.29 15.07
N PHE A 152 0.12 18.13 13.88
CA PHE A 152 0.82 17.60 12.69
C PHE A 152 1.96 18.49 12.20
N ILE A 153 1.94 19.80 12.46
CA ILE A 153 3.01 20.74 12.03
C ILE A 153 4.38 20.29 12.57
N SER A 154 4.40 19.70 13.76
CA SER A 154 5.61 19.22 14.42
C SER A 154 6.03 17.80 14.01
N VAL A 155 5.14 17.07 13.34
CA VAL A 155 5.36 15.66 12.99
C VAL A 155 6.21 15.57 11.74
N LYS A 156 7.40 14.98 11.88
CA LYS A 156 8.23 14.64 10.73
C LYS A 156 7.69 13.38 10.07
N PRO A 157 7.50 13.36 8.73
CA PRO A 157 7.18 12.14 8.02
C PRO A 157 8.26 11.08 8.32
N LYS A 158 7.82 9.85 8.64
CA LYS A 158 8.74 8.72 8.61
C LYS A 158 9.13 8.44 7.17
N GLU A 159 10.39 8.09 6.93
CA GLU A 159 10.85 7.70 5.59
C GLU A 159 10.21 6.39 5.12
N TYR A 160 9.92 5.48 6.07
CA TYR A 160 9.31 4.18 5.79
C TYR A 160 8.32 3.78 6.90
N PHE A 161 7.33 2.98 6.49
CA PHE A 161 6.36 2.32 7.38
C PHE A 161 6.19 0.89 6.89
N ASP A 162 6.91 -0.04 7.51
CA ASP A 162 6.95 -1.43 7.07
C ASP A 162 5.79 -2.21 7.65
N LEU A 163 5.18 -3.05 6.82
CA LEU A 163 4.19 -4.03 7.21
C LEU A 163 4.78 -5.42 7.01
N ASP A 164 4.65 -6.28 8.02
CA ASP A 164 5.09 -7.66 7.90
C ASP A 164 4.22 -8.40 6.87
N LEU A 165 4.88 -9.06 5.92
CA LEU A 165 4.22 -9.97 4.99
C LEU A 165 3.95 -11.31 5.66
N ASN A 166 2.84 -11.94 5.31
CA ASN A 166 2.56 -13.31 5.72
C ASN A 166 3.60 -14.24 5.08
N PRO A 167 4.42 -15.00 5.84
CA PRO A 167 5.48 -15.82 5.26
C PRO A 167 4.99 -16.87 4.24
N THR A 168 3.72 -17.23 4.26
CA THR A 168 3.15 -18.16 3.27
C THR A 168 3.03 -17.53 1.88
N ILE A 169 2.95 -16.19 1.77
CA ILE A 169 2.76 -15.49 0.49
C ILE A 169 3.89 -15.79 -0.51
N PHE A 170 5.11 -16.06 -0.02
CA PHE A 170 6.26 -16.41 -0.84
C PHE A 170 6.04 -17.71 -1.64
N SER A 171 5.15 -18.58 -1.20
CA SER A 171 4.78 -19.81 -1.94
C SER A 171 3.88 -19.53 -3.15
N ASN A 172 3.21 -18.37 -3.16
CA ASN A 172 2.30 -17.92 -4.21
C ASN A 172 2.91 -16.78 -5.04
N MET A 173 4.21 -16.52 -4.87
CA MET A 173 4.95 -15.54 -5.63
C MET A 173 5.41 -16.10 -6.97
N THR A 174 5.58 -15.21 -7.94
CA THR A 174 6.25 -15.50 -9.21
C THR A 174 7.21 -14.37 -9.54
N ILE A 175 8.27 -14.70 -10.30
CA ILE A 175 9.19 -13.70 -10.83
C ILE A 175 9.23 -13.84 -12.35
N THR A 176 8.97 -12.73 -13.04
CA THR A 176 9.15 -12.64 -14.49
C THR A 176 10.37 -11.76 -14.77
N PHE A 177 11.29 -12.23 -15.59
CA PHE A 177 12.44 -11.44 -16.06
C PHE A 177 12.03 -10.52 -17.20
N GLY A 178 12.58 -9.30 -17.19
CA GLY A 178 12.49 -8.38 -18.31
C GLY A 178 13.08 -9.00 -19.58
N LYS A 179 12.53 -8.62 -20.75
CA LYS A 179 12.90 -9.21 -22.04
C LYS A 179 14.39 -9.06 -22.38
N ARG A 180 15.05 -8.03 -21.86
CA ARG A 180 16.47 -7.72 -22.09
C ARG A 180 17.39 -8.20 -20.96
N CYS A 181 16.89 -8.93 -19.96
CA CYS A 181 17.74 -9.53 -18.93
C CYS A 181 18.75 -10.50 -19.54
N SER A 182 20.02 -10.31 -19.18
CA SER A 182 21.10 -11.19 -19.60
C SER A 182 21.04 -12.53 -18.85
N ALA A 183 21.78 -13.53 -19.35
CA ALA A 183 21.94 -14.80 -18.63
C ALA A 183 22.58 -14.60 -17.23
N GLU A 184 23.47 -13.60 -17.09
CA GLU A 184 24.11 -13.27 -15.82
C GLU A 184 23.11 -12.67 -14.83
N ASP A 185 22.22 -11.79 -15.28
CA ASP A 185 21.17 -11.20 -14.42
C ASP A 185 20.22 -12.28 -13.90
N LYS A 186 19.80 -13.18 -14.79
CA LYS A 186 18.96 -14.32 -14.42
C LYS A 186 19.65 -15.21 -13.40
N LEU A 187 20.94 -15.52 -13.61
CA LEU A 187 21.73 -16.33 -12.69
C LEU A 187 21.86 -15.68 -11.31
N LYS A 188 22.05 -14.35 -11.23
CA LYS A 188 22.12 -13.62 -9.96
C LYS A 188 20.83 -13.78 -9.15
N VAL A 189 19.68 -13.62 -9.80
CA VAL A 189 18.37 -13.77 -9.15
C VAL A 189 18.13 -15.23 -8.74
N SER A 190 18.36 -16.19 -9.64
CA SER A 190 18.20 -17.61 -9.33
C SER A 190 19.05 -18.03 -8.14
N LYS A 191 20.32 -17.62 -8.11
CA LYS A 191 21.22 -17.91 -7.01
C LYS A 191 20.76 -17.28 -5.69
N PHE A 192 20.29 -16.03 -5.72
CA PHE A 192 19.72 -15.40 -4.54
C PHE A 192 18.54 -16.19 -3.97
N LEU A 193 17.64 -16.69 -4.83
CA LEU A 193 16.50 -17.49 -4.39
C LEU A 193 16.94 -18.83 -3.79
N GLU A 194 17.90 -19.51 -4.43
CA GLU A 194 18.48 -20.76 -3.93
C GLU A 194 19.17 -20.59 -2.58
N ASP A 195 20.04 -19.58 -2.44
CA ASP A 195 20.79 -19.28 -1.21
C ASP A 195 19.84 -18.97 -0.03
N ASN A 196 18.68 -18.38 -0.32
CA ASN A 196 17.64 -18.05 0.66
C ASN A 196 16.52 -19.10 0.76
N LYS A 197 16.65 -20.24 0.06
CA LYS A 197 15.68 -21.35 0.06
C LYS A 197 14.26 -20.95 -0.37
N PHE A 198 14.15 -20.00 -1.29
CA PHE A 198 12.88 -19.64 -1.92
C PHE A 198 12.63 -20.50 -3.16
N HIS A 199 11.48 -21.16 -3.20
CA HIS A 199 11.03 -21.95 -4.34
C HIS A 199 10.02 -21.15 -5.18
N ILE A 200 10.48 -20.06 -5.79
CA ILE A 200 9.64 -19.15 -6.58
C ILE A 200 9.76 -19.48 -8.08
N PRO A 201 8.65 -19.74 -8.79
CA PRO A 201 8.65 -19.92 -10.23
C PRO A 201 9.21 -18.71 -10.99
N LEU A 202 10.08 -19.00 -11.97
CA LEU A 202 10.76 -18.02 -12.81
C LEU A 202 10.26 -18.09 -14.26
N PHE A 203 9.97 -16.93 -14.85
CA PHE A 203 9.48 -16.82 -16.23
C PHE A 203 10.25 -15.76 -17.01
N ASP A 204 10.20 -15.85 -18.33
CA ASP A 204 10.68 -14.78 -19.21
C ASP A 204 9.51 -13.96 -19.75
N SER A 205 9.68 -12.64 -19.81
CA SER A 205 8.67 -11.77 -20.39
C SER A 205 8.40 -12.12 -21.86
N THR A 206 7.12 -12.27 -22.17
CA THR A 206 6.56 -12.51 -23.51
C THR A 206 6.29 -11.23 -24.31
N VAL A 207 6.65 -10.04 -23.80
CA VAL A 207 6.39 -8.79 -24.52
C VAL A 207 7.15 -8.76 -25.85
N ASN A 208 6.44 -8.39 -26.91
CA ASN A 208 7.02 -8.20 -28.23
C ASN A 208 7.61 -6.80 -28.32
N ILE A 209 8.93 -6.72 -28.46
CA ILE A 209 9.64 -5.47 -28.71
C ILE A 209 10.08 -5.51 -30.17
N LYS A 210 9.89 -4.40 -30.90
CA LYS A 210 10.56 -4.28 -32.19
C LYS A 210 12.08 -4.28 -31.97
N PRO A 211 12.86 -4.96 -32.83
CA PRO A 211 14.32 -4.99 -32.73
C PRO A 211 14.93 -3.58 -32.63
#